data_AF-A0A674JWU4-F1
#
_entry.id   AF-A0A674JWU4-F1
#
_cell.length_a   1.000
_cell.length_b   1.000
_cell.length_c   1.000
_cell.angle_alpha   90.00
_cell.angle_beta   90.00
_cell.angle_gamma   90.00
#
_symmetry.space_group_name_H-M   'P 1'
#
loop_
_entity.id
_entity.type
_entity.pdbx_description
1 polymer ?
#
loop_
_entity_poly.entity_id
_entity_poly.type
_entity_poly.pdbx_seq_one_letter_code
_entity_poly.pdbx_strand_id
1 'polypeptide(L)'
;MAGLTEVECGTQTEVRAVAGIQTETRAESLERYKQVYKYLSKGRYPRHLTALQKRSLRRYAIKFEVEGGCLYYVGPKKEEKREVVVDPERRRQVFLESHFTEIGNHLGQKKTVHRIQSRYYWLGIVKDVVDWIKMCETCQNAEHNKNVSRKARPVKVESPWEVLGLDIHGPFPETSRDNTHILTVTDYFTKWIEAVPLQKKDALSVAKALATIFYRWAILALATDTSDVF
;
A
#
# COMPACT_ATOMS: atom_id res chain seq x y z
N MET A 1 -2.08 -16.28 -47.57
CA MET A 1 -1.12 -15.25 -47.12
C MET A 1 -1.81 -14.38 -46.08
N ALA A 2 -1.09 -14.14 -44.97
CA ALA A 2 -1.20 -13.15 -43.88
C ALA A 2 -2.42 -12.19 -43.73
N GLY A 3 -2.76 -11.92 -42.46
CA GLY A 3 -3.47 -10.71 -41.99
C GLY A 3 -4.41 -10.98 -40.79
N LEU A 4 -3.88 -11.17 -39.57
CA LEU A 4 -3.80 -10.18 -38.46
C LEU A 4 -5.18 -9.74 -37.90
N THR A 5 -5.67 -10.36 -36.82
CA THR A 5 -5.54 -9.99 -35.38
C THR A 5 -6.52 -8.92 -34.91
N GLU A 6 -7.54 -9.34 -34.16
CA GLU A 6 -8.05 -8.58 -33.02
C GLU A 6 -7.85 -9.44 -31.77
N VAL A 7 -7.02 -8.92 -30.86
CA VAL A 7 -6.71 -9.49 -29.56
C VAL A 7 -7.61 -8.79 -28.55
N GLU A 8 -8.68 -9.45 -28.13
CA GLU A 8 -9.43 -9.03 -26.95
C GLU A 8 -8.59 -9.31 -25.69
N CYS A 9 -8.14 -8.23 -25.06
CA CYS A 9 -7.40 -8.24 -23.81
C CYS A 9 -8.33 -8.57 -22.63
N GLY A 10 -8.63 -9.84 -22.45
CA GLY A 10 -9.31 -10.39 -21.27
C GLY A 10 -8.40 -11.35 -20.52
N THR A 11 -7.44 -10.86 -19.73
CA THR A 11 -6.70 -11.74 -18.82
C THR A 11 -7.46 -11.91 -17.51
N GLN A 12 -8.49 -12.75 -17.56
CA GLN A 12 -8.83 -13.59 -16.41
C GLN A 12 -7.58 -14.42 -16.12
N THR A 13 -6.81 -14.01 -15.11
CA THR A 13 -5.78 -14.87 -14.57
C THR A 13 -6.51 -15.96 -13.78
N GLU A 14 -6.81 -17.06 -14.47
CA GLU A 14 -7.18 -18.33 -13.86
C GLU A 14 -6.11 -18.68 -12.83
N VAL A 15 -6.46 -18.52 -11.57
CA VAL A 15 -5.70 -19.07 -10.45
C VAL A 15 -5.84 -20.58 -10.57
N ARG A 16 -4.86 -21.22 -11.23
CA ARG A 16 -4.75 -22.68 -11.27
C ARG A 16 -4.77 -23.19 -9.84
N ALA A 17 -5.85 -23.88 -9.50
CA ALA A 17 -6.00 -24.57 -8.24
C ALA A 17 -4.87 -25.60 -8.11
N VAL A 18 -3.95 -25.37 -7.18
CA VAL A 18 -3.04 -26.41 -6.71
C VAL A 18 -3.90 -27.40 -5.92
N ALA A 19 -4.18 -28.55 -6.53
CA ALA A 19 -4.86 -29.66 -5.89
C ALA A 19 -4.09 -30.09 -4.62
N GLY A 20 -4.77 -30.14 -3.48
CA GLY A 20 -4.31 -30.91 -2.31
C GLY A 20 -4.14 -30.20 -0.97
N ILE A 21 -4.46 -28.92 -0.81
CA ILE A 21 -4.54 -28.30 0.53
C ILE A 21 -5.99 -28.42 1.02
N GLN A 22 -6.29 -29.44 1.82
CA GLN A 22 -7.53 -29.47 2.59
C GLN A 22 -7.60 -28.18 3.43
N THR A 23 -8.50 -27.27 3.10
CA THR A 23 -8.71 -26.05 3.90
C THR A 23 -9.41 -26.44 5.19
N GLU A 24 -8.61 -26.73 6.22
CA GLU A 24 -9.06 -27.02 7.58
C GLU A 24 -9.96 -25.88 8.07
N THR A 25 -11.19 -26.21 8.46
CA THR A 25 -12.16 -25.24 8.97
C THR A 25 -11.70 -24.70 10.33
N ARG A 26 -12.26 -23.55 10.73
CA ARG A 26 -11.94 -22.94 12.02
C ARG A 26 -12.29 -23.85 13.20
N ALA A 27 -13.40 -24.59 13.09
CA ALA A 27 -13.86 -25.54 14.11
C ALA A 27 -12.92 -26.75 14.23
N GLU A 28 -12.46 -27.29 13.10
CA GLU A 28 -11.48 -28.40 13.07
C GLU A 28 -10.15 -27.96 13.68
N SER A 29 -9.66 -26.77 13.32
CA SER A 29 -8.43 -26.21 13.89
C SER A 29 -8.53 -26.03 15.41
N LEU A 30 -9.66 -25.51 15.88
CA LEU A 30 -9.96 -25.33 17.30
C LEU A 30 -9.92 -26.65 18.06
N GLU A 31 -10.61 -27.67 17.55
CA GLU A 31 -10.63 -28.99 18.16
C GLU A 31 -9.22 -29.62 18.16
N ARG A 32 -8.46 -29.42 17.09
CA ARG A 32 -7.08 -29.88 17.00
C ARG A 32 -6.18 -29.24 18.04
N TYR A 33 -6.29 -27.93 18.28
CA TYR A 33 -5.56 -27.26 19.36
C TYR A 33 -5.94 -27.81 20.74
N LYS A 34 -7.24 -28.06 21.00
CA LYS A 34 -7.70 -28.68 22.25
C LYS A 34 -7.10 -30.09 22.44
N GLN A 35 -7.02 -30.87 21.37
CA GLN A 35 -6.40 -32.20 21.41
C GLN A 35 -4.90 -32.14 21.68
N VAL A 36 -4.18 -31.22 21.04
CA VAL A 36 -2.75 -30.99 21.29
C VAL A 36 -2.52 -30.57 22.74
N TYR A 37 -3.29 -29.60 23.23
CA TYR A 37 -3.20 -29.15 24.61
C TYR A 37 -3.42 -30.29 25.62
N LYS A 38 -4.49 -31.08 25.45
CA LYS A 38 -4.78 -32.24 26.31
C LYS A 38 -3.65 -33.28 26.26
N TYR A 39 -3.11 -33.55 25.07
CA TYR A 39 -2.03 -34.51 24.88
C TYR A 39 -0.74 -34.05 25.58
N LEU A 40 -0.34 -32.79 25.41
CA LEU A 40 0.87 -32.24 26.01
C LEU A 40 0.75 -32.03 27.53
N SER A 41 -0.42 -31.62 28.02
CA SER A 41 -0.63 -31.37 29.46
C SER A 41 -0.85 -32.65 30.28
N LYS A 42 -1.57 -33.64 29.75
CA LYS A 42 -1.95 -34.86 30.50
C LYS A 42 -1.18 -36.11 30.10
N GLY A 43 -0.33 -36.04 29.06
CA GLY A 43 0.43 -37.18 28.54
C GLY A 43 -0.43 -38.31 27.96
N ARG A 44 -1.72 -38.07 27.66
CA ARG A 44 -2.67 -39.09 27.22
C ARG A 44 -3.37 -38.67 25.92
N TYR A 45 -3.61 -39.65 25.05
CA TYR A 45 -4.41 -39.45 23.84
C TYR A 45 -5.91 -39.42 24.18
N PRO A 46 -6.74 -38.64 23.47
CA PRO A 46 -8.19 -38.77 23.54
C PRO A 46 -8.65 -40.21 23.23
N ARG A 47 -9.65 -40.70 23.97
CA ARG A 47 -10.06 -42.13 23.97
C ARG A 47 -10.54 -42.64 22.61
N HIS A 48 -11.05 -41.75 21.76
CA HIS A 48 -11.70 -42.11 20.49
C HIS A 48 -10.76 -42.06 19.27
N LEU A 49 -9.44 -41.84 19.47
CA LEU A 49 -8.52 -41.72 18.34
C LEU A 49 -7.99 -43.08 17.85
N THR A 50 -8.02 -43.28 16.52
CA THR A 50 -7.37 -44.40 15.84
C THR A 50 -5.85 -44.32 15.92
N ALA A 51 -5.15 -45.43 15.63
CA ALA A 51 -3.68 -45.45 15.61
C ALA A 51 -3.08 -44.39 14.65
N LEU A 52 -3.70 -44.20 13.48
CA LEU A 52 -3.28 -43.19 12.50
C LEU A 52 -3.50 -41.76 13.02
N GLN A 53 -4.65 -41.48 13.64
CA GLN A 53 -4.93 -40.17 14.24
C GLN A 53 -3.97 -39.85 15.39
N LYS A 54 -3.65 -40.84 16.24
CA LYS A 54 -2.64 -40.69 17.31
C LYS A 54 -1.27 -40.36 16.73
N ARG A 55 -0.85 -41.04 15.66
CA ARG A 55 0.43 -40.77 14.96
C ARG A 55 0.44 -39.34 14.37
N SER A 56 -0.67 -38.93 13.74
CA SER A 56 -0.83 -37.58 13.18
C SER A 56 -0.79 -36.50 14.26
N LEU A 57 -1.53 -36.69 15.36
CA LEU A 57 -1.55 -35.77 16.50
C LEU A 57 -0.16 -35.62 17.12
N ARG A 58 0.55 -36.73 17.34
CA ARG A 58 1.92 -36.70 17.89
C ARG A 58 2.86 -35.90 16.99
N ARG A 59 2.82 -36.13 15.68
CA ARG A 59 3.66 -35.38 14.72
C ARG A 59 3.32 -33.89 14.71
N TYR A 60 2.04 -33.56 14.82
CA TYR A 60 1.58 -32.17 14.87
C TYR A 60 1.99 -31.48 16.17
N ALA A 61 1.85 -32.17 17.30
CA ALA A 61 2.16 -31.68 18.65
C ALA A 61 3.65 -31.33 18.86
N ILE A 62 4.58 -31.89 18.08
CA ILE A 62 6.02 -31.53 18.13
C ILE A 62 6.26 -30.03 17.93
N LYS A 63 5.36 -29.36 17.20
CA LYS A 63 5.45 -27.91 16.91
C LYS A 63 4.88 -27.05 18.04
N PHE A 64 4.50 -27.64 19.16
CA PHE A 64 3.81 -26.95 20.25
C PHE A 64 4.39 -27.32 21.61
N GLU A 65 4.26 -26.40 22.55
CA GLU A 65 4.68 -26.54 23.94
C GLU A 65 3.62 -25.94 24.87
N VAL A 66 3.50 -26.45 26.10
CA VAL A 66 2.56 -25.91 27.10
C VAL A 66 3.37 -25.32 28.24
N GLU A 67 3.10 -24.06 28.56
CA GLU A 67 3.78 -23.33 29.63
C GLU A 67 2.78 -22.40 30.34
N GLY A 68 2.80 -22.38 31.68
CA GLY A 68 1.89 -21.54 32.45
C GLY A 68 0.40 -21.80 32.19
N GLY A 69 0.04 -22.98 31.70
CA GLY A 69 -1.33 -23.31 31.30
C GLY A 69 -1.74 -22.85 29.90
N CYS A 70 -0.87 -22.14 29.17
CA CYS A 70 -1.10 -21.68 27.80
C CYS A 70 -0.40 -22.58 26.78
N LEU A 71 -0.98 -22.68 25.57
CA LEU A 71 -0.39 -23.40 24.44
C LEU A 71 0.43 -22.43 23.60
N TYR A 72 1.67 -22.82 23.27
CA TYR A 72 2.56 -22.06 22.42
C TYR A 72 2.92 -22.85 21.17
N TYR A 73 3.03 -22.17 20.04
CA TYR A 73 3.59 -22.68 18.80
C TYR A 73 5.08 -22.32 18.75
N VAL A 74 5.92 -23.34 18.62
CA VAL A 74 7.40 -23.19 18.53
C VAL A 74 7.94 -23.47 17.13
N GLY A 75 7.07 -23.91 16.22
CA GLY A 75 7.47 -24.29 14.87
C GLY A 75 8.35 -25.54 14.82
N PRO A 76 8.85 -25.91 13.63
CA PRO A 76 9.66 -27.12 13.47
C PRO A 76 11.09 -26.96 14.01
N LYS A 77 11.64 -25.74 13.99
CA LYS A 77 13.01 -25.44 14.44
C LYS A 77 13.10 -25.02 15.92
N LYS A 78 11.97 -24.75 16.58
CA LYS A 78 11.89 -24.28 17.97
C LYS A 78 12.64 -22.98 18.28
N GLU A 79 12.84 -22.13 17.27
CA GLU A 79 13.57 -20.85 17.39
C GLU A 79 12.69 -19.71 17.94
N GLU A 80 11.38 -19.76 17.67
CA GLU A 80 10.46 -18.68 18.04
C GLU A 80 9.23 -19.25 18.73
N LYS A 81 8.87 -18.65 19.86
CA LYS A 81 7.72 -19.06 20.67
C LYS A 81 6.58 -18.06 20.52
N ARG A 82 5.42 -18.54 20.08
CA ARG A 82 4.24 -17.70 19.78
C ARG A 82 3.02 -18.26 20.49
N GLU A 83 2.26 -17.44 21.20
CA GLU A 83 1.06 -17.88 21.92
C GLU A 83 -0.04 -18.32 20.95
N VAL A 84 -0.62 -19.50 21.17
CA VAL A 84 -1.73 -19.99 20.34
C VAL A 84 -3.04 -19.36 20.78
N VAL A 85 -3.61 -18.50 19.93
CA VAL A 85 -4.85 -17.80 20.24
C VAL A 85 -6.04 -18.60 19.74
N VAL A 86 -6.70 -19.28 20.67
CA VAL A 86 -7.80 -20.19 20.38
C VAL A 86 -9.13 -19.44 20.26
N ASP A 87 -9.34 -18.50 21.18
CA ASP A 87 -10.59 -17.76 21.36
C ASP A 87 -10.81 -16.70 20.25
N PRO A 88 -11.95 -16.74 19.53
CA PRO A 88 -12.26 -15.80 18.45
C PRO A 88 -12.20 -14.33 18.87
N GLU A 89 -12.75 -14.02 20.03
CA GLU A 89 -12.83 -12.68 20.61
C GLU A 89 -11.42 -12.19 20.94
N ARG A 90 -10.59 -13.04 21.55
CA ARG A 90 -9.17 -12.75 21.76
C ARG A 90 -8.40 -12.52 20.45
N ARG A 91 -8.67 -13.29 19.39
CA ARG A 91 -8.02 -13.03 18.08
C ARG A 91 -8.39 -11.64 17.54
N ARG A 92 -9.63 -11.21 17.74
CA ARG A 92 -10.08 -9.86 17.38
C ARG A 92 -9.37 -8.79 18.21
N GLN A 93 -9.20 -9.00 19.52
CA GLN A 93 -8.43 -8.09 20.37
C GLN A 93 -6.97 -7.96 19.90
N VAL A 94 -6.30 -9.09 19.68
CA VAL A 94 -4.93 -9.15 19.17
C VAL A 94 -4.81 -8.42 17.83
N PHE A 95 -5.81 -8.56 16.95
CA PHE A 95 -5.85 -7.80 15.71
C PHE A 95 -5.94 -6.31 15.94
N LEU A 96 -6.86 -5.82 16.78
CA LEU A 96 -7.00 -4.40 17.06
C LEU A 96 -5.68 -3.85 17.62
N GLU A 97 -5.13 -4.45 18.67
CA GLU A 97 -3.85 -4.07 19.28
C GLU A 97 -2.70 -4.03 18.26
N SER A 98 -2.71 -4.94 17.28
CA SER A 98 -1.67 -5.01 16.27
C SER A 98 -1.89 -4.06 15.10
N HIS A 99 -3.15 -3.78 14.76
CA HIS A 99 -3.55 -2.92 13.66
C HIS A 99 -3.36 -1.44 13.98
N PHE A 100 -3.64 -1.03 15.22
CA PHE A 100 -3.40 0.33 15.69
C PHE A 100 -1.98 0.49 16.26
N THR A 101 -1.32 1.59 15.95
CA THR A 101 -0.13 2.03 16.69
C THR A 101 -0.54 2.77 17.96
N GLU A 102 0.42 2.98 18.87
CA GLU A 102 0.21 3.75 20.12
C GLU A 102 -0.27 5.19 19.86
N ILE A 103 0.02 5.74 18.67
CA ILE A 103 -0.35 7.08 18.22
C ILE A 103 -1.65 7.04 17.37
N GLY A 104 -2.31 5.89 17.27
CA GLY A 104 -3.58 5.73 16.54
C GLY A 104 -3.45 5.52 15.02
N ASN A 105 -2.24 5.33 14.49
CA ASN A 105 -2.09 5.06 13.05
C ASN A 105 -2.51 3.61 12.72
N HIS A 106 -3.18 3.44 11.58
CA HIS A 106 -3.56 2.12 11.07
C HIS A 106 -2.44 1.48 10.26
N LEU A 107 -2.03 0.28 10.64
CA LEU A 107 -1.05 -0.51 9.91
C LEU A 107 -1.73 -1.28 8.76
N GLY A 108 -1.07 -1.27 7.58
CA GLY A 108 -1.49 -2.08 6.44
C GLY A 108 -1.28 -3.58 6.66
N GLN A 109 -1.95 -4.40 5.84
CA GLN A 109 -2.05 -5.86 5.98
C GLN A 109 -0.71 -6.55 6.30
N LYS A 110 0.34 -6.31 5.49
CA LYS A 110 1.66 -6.96 5.69
C LYS A 110 2.27 -6.66 7.07
N LYS A 111 2.20 -5.41 7.52
CA LYS A 111 2.77 -4.99 8.81
C LYS A 111 1.97 -5.57 9.97
N THR A 112 0.64 -5.56 9.87
CA THR A 112 -0.26 -6.14 10.88
C THR A 112 -0.05 -7.65 11.00
N VAL A 113 0.02 -8.38 9.87
CA VAL A 113 0.32 -9.82 9.87
C VAL A 113 1.66 -10.10 10.54
N HIS A 114 2.71 -9.36 10.18
CA HIS A 114 4.03 -9.56 10.76
C HIS A 114 4.03 -9.32 12.28
N ARG A 115 3.39 -8.24 12.75
CA ARG A 115 3.27 -7.90 14.17
C ARG A 115 2.50 -8.94 14.97
N ILE A 116 1.45 -9.52 14.40
CA ILE A 116 0.71 -10.63 15.02
C ILE A 116 1.59 -11.88 15.05
N GLN A 117 2.19 -12.25 13.91
CA GLN A 117 2.96 -13.49 13.78
C GLN A 117 4.23 -13.51 14.62
N SER A 118 4.76 -12.37 15.06
CA SER A 118 5.93 -12.35 15.96
C SER A 118 5.61 -12.80 17.38
N ARG A 119 4.33 -12.76 17.80
CA ARG A 119 3.91 -13.07 19.18
C ARG A 119 2.82 -14.13 19.28
N TYR A 120 2.01 -14.27 18.25
CA TYR A 120 0.79 -15.08 18.26
C TYR A 120 0.72 -16.06 17.10
N TYR A 121 -0.08 -17.11 17.27
CA TYR A 121 -0.31 -18.13 16.28
C TYR A 121 -1.78 -18.58 16.25
N TRP A 122 -2.34 -18.63 15.06
CA TRP A 122 -3.51 -19.46 14.73
C TRP A 122 -3.51 -19.75 13.23
N LEU A 123 -4.19 -20.81 12.83
CA LEU A 123 -4.37 -21.11 11.41
C LEU A 123 -5.26 -20.03 10.79
N GLY A 124 -4.76 -19.40 9.73
CA GLY A 124 -5.52 -18.39 8.99
C GLY A 124 -5.28 -16.93 9.38
N ILE A 125 -4.23 -16.59 10.17
CA ILE A 125 -3.88 -15.19 10.52
C ILE A 125 -3.97 -14.27 9.30
N VAL A 126 -3.36 -14.65 8.18
CA VAL A 126 -3.31 -13.80 6.97
C VAL A 126 -4.72 -13.52 6.45
N LYS A 127 -5.55 -14.57 6.36
CA LYS A 127 -6.93 -14.44 5.88
C LYS A 127 -7.75 -13.54 6.80
N ASP A 128 -7.71 -13.83 8.09
CA ASP A 128 -8.42 -13.06 9.12
C ASP A 128 -8.01 -11.58 9.06
N VAL A 129 -6.71 -11.27 9.05
CA VAL A 129 -6.22 -9.89 8.99
C VAL A 129 -6.67 -9.16 7.72
N VAL A 130 -6.63 -9.83 6.56
CA VAL A 130 -7.10 -9.25 5.29
C VAL A 130 -8.59 -8.94 5.38
N ASP A 131 -9.40 -9.89 5.83
CA ASP A 131 -10.85 -9.73 5.93
C ASP A 131 -11.22 -8.64 6.96
N TRP A 132 -10.45 -8.51 8.04
CA TRP A 132 -10.69 -7.52 9.09
C TRP A 132 -10.28 -6.11 8.68
N ILE A 133 -9.15 -5.94 7.97
CA ILE A 133 -8.75 -4.64 7.43
C ILE A 133 -9.71 -4.20 6.32
N LYS A 134 -10.25 -5.13 5.53
CA LYS A 134 -11.32 -4.82 4.57
C LYS A 134 -12.59 -4.30 5.24
N MET A 135 -12.81 -4.54 6.53
CA MET A 135 -13.94 -3.99 7.29
C MET A 135 -13.59 -2.68 8.02
N CYS A 136 -12.34 -2.22 7.94
CA CYS A 136 -11.90 -1.00 8.60
C CYS A 136 -12.20 0.23 7.72
N GLU A 137 -13.15 1.04 8.15
CA GLU A 137 -13.61 2.25 7.44
C GLU A 137 -12.45 3.22 7.13
N THR A 138 -11.59 3.50 8.10
CA THR A 138 -10.42 4.39 7.92
C THR A 138 -9.48 3.89 6.82
N CYS A 139 -9.21 2.57 6.79
CA CYS A 139 -8.38 1.96 5.75
C CYS A 139 -9.06 1.97 4.38
N GLN A 140 -10.36 1.68 4.33
CA GLN A 140 -11.14 1.72 3.09
C GLN A 140 -11.16 3.12 2.47
N ASN A 141 -11.41 4.16 3.28
CA ASN A 141 -11.45 5.55 2.82
C ASN A 141 -10.07 6.01 2.31
N ALA A 142 -8.98 5.61 2.99
CA ALA A 142 -7.63 5.92 2.54
C ALA A 142 -7.27 5.25 1.20
N GLU A 143 -7.74 4.02 0.96
CA GLU A 143 -7.53 3.31 -0.31
C GLU A 143 -8.37 3.91 -1.44
N HIS A 144 -9.63 4.26 -1.15
CA HIS A 144 -10.51 4.95 -2.10
C HIS A 144 -9.87 6.27 -2.58
N ASN A 145 -9.38 7.09 -1.66
CA ASN A 145 -8.73 8.37 -1.99
C ASN A 145 -7.47 8.22 -2.86
N LYS A 146 -6.70 7.13 -2.68
CA LYS A 146 -5.54 6.84 -3.56
C LYS A 146 -5.98 6.51 -4.99
N ASN A 147 -7.04 5.73 -5.12
CA ASN A 147 -7.55 5.29 -6.42
C ASN A 147 -8.34 6.41 -7.14
N VAL A 148 -8.79 7.44 -6.40
CA VAL A 148 -9.42 8.66 -6.93
C VAL A 148 -8.40 9.68 -7.43
N SER A 149 -7.09 9.41 -7.36
CA SER A 149 -6.06 10.19 -8.07
C SER A 149 -6.51 10.41 -9.52
N ARG A 150 -7.00 11.62 -9.81
CA ARG A 150 -7.53 11.98 -11.13
C ARG A 150 -6.43 11.65 -12.13
N LYS A 151 -6.72 10.79 -13.12
CA LYS A 151 -5.82 10.59 -14.25
C LYS A 151 -5.51 11.98 -14.81
N ALA A 152 -4.28 12.47 -14.60
CA ALA A 152 -3.85 13.73 -15.18
C ALA A 152 -4.04 13.60 -16.70
N ARG A 153 -4.94 14.41 -17.26
CA ARG A 153 -5.14 14.43 -18.71
C ARG A 153 -3.94 15.20 -19.28
N PRO A 154 -3.19 14.62 -20.24
CA PRO A 154 -2.14 15.37 -20.92
C PRO A 154 -2.74 16.61 -21.57
N VAL A 155 -2.08 17.76 -21.44
CA VAL A 155 -2.45 18.95 -22.20
C VAL A 155 -2.07 18.69 -23.66
N LYS A 156 -3.06 18.68 -24.55
CA LYS A 156 -2.84 18.56 -26.00
C LYS A 156 -2.37 19.92 -26.51
N VAL A 157 -1.24 19.97 -27.21
CA VAL A 157 -0.66 21.18 -27.80
C VAL A 157 -0.31 20.85 -29.24
N GLU A 158 -0.77 21.65 -30.18
CA GLU A 158 -0.71 21.36 -31.62
C GLU A 158 0.31 22.25 -32.36
N SER A 159 0.76 23.36 -31.76
CA SER A 159 1.67 24.31 -32.39
C SER A 159 2.66 24.97 -31.41
N PRO A 160 3.85 25.41 -31.90
CA PRO A 160 4.78 26.20 -31.10
C PRO A 160 4.13 27.46 -30.52
N TRP A 161 4.42 27.77 -29.26
CA TRP A 161 3.97 28.96 -28.55
C TRP A 161 2.45 29.03 -28.26
N GLU A 162 1.74 27.92 -28.43
CA GLU A 162 0.30 27.83 -28.13
C GLU A 162 0.02 27.74 -26.63
N VAL A 163 0.81 26.93 -25.91
CA VAL A 163 0.69 26.74 -24.46
C VAL A 163 2.07 26.89 -23.83
N LEU A 164 2.17 27.84 -22.90
CA LEU A 164 3.39 28.12 -22.15
C LEU A 164 3.24 27.72 -20.68
N GLY A 165 4.17 26.90 -20.20
CA GLY A 165 4.34 26.67 -18.77
C GLY A 165 5.21 27.74 -18.16
N LEU A 166 4.72 28.37 -17.10
CA LEU A 166 5.45 29.38 -16.34
C LEU A 166 5.80 28.82 -14.96
N ASP A 167 7.06 28.89 -14.55
CA ASP A 167 7.46 28.59 -13.18
C ASP A 167 8.45 29.62 -12.66
N ILE A 168 8.41 29.89 -11.36
CA ILE A 168 9.30 30.86 -10.70
C ILE A 168 10.05 30.15 -9.58
N HIS A 169 11.37 30.07 -9.76
CA HIS A 169 12.27 29.49 -8.79
C HIS A 169 12.95 30.57 -7.95
N GLY A 170 13.24 30.25 -6.69
CA GLY A 170 13.94 31.13 -5.75
C GLY A 170 13.23 31.25 -4.39
N PRO A 171 13.73 32.12 -3.50
CA PRO A 171 14.84 33.05 -3.74
C PRO A 171 16.21 32.37 -3.79
N PHE A 172 17.09 32.89 -4.63
CA PHE A 172 18.51 32.55 -4.75
C PHE A 172 19.38 33.69 -4.18
N PRO A 173 20.70 33.48 -3.98
CA PRO A 173 21.60 34.56 -3.63
C PRO A 173 21.50 35.72 -4.62
N GLU A 174 21.45 36.93 -4.07
CA GLU A 174 21.25 38.14 -4.85
C GLU A 174 22.44 38.39 -5.79
N THR A 175 22.12 38.69 -7.05
CA THR A 175 23.13 39.10 -8.04
C THR A 175 23.45 40.58 -7.91
N SER A 176 24.53 41.06 -8.56
CA SER A 176 24.87 42.50 -8.61
C SER A 176 23.84 43.40 -9.29
N ARG A 177 22.75 42.82 -9.83
CA ARG A 177 21.62 43.53 -10.43
C ARG A 177 20.32 43.28 -9.66
N ASP A 178 20.43 42.91 -8.38
CA ASP A 178 19.33 42.68 -7.44
C ASP A 178 18.37 41.55 -7.84
N ASN A 179 18.78 40.66 -8.74
CA ASN A 179 17.97 39.48 -9.10
C ASN A 179 18.08 38.40 -8.03
N THR A 180 16.92 37.88 -7.63
CA THR A 180 16.79 36.84 -6.60
C THR A 180 15.96 35.65 -7.08
N HIS A 181 15.27 35.76 -8.22
CA HIS A 181 14.40 34.72 -8.75
C HIS A 181 14.69 34.47 -10.23
N ILE A 182 14.23 33.32 -10.73
CA ILE A 182 14.29 32.98 -12.16
C ILE A 182 12.89 32.57 -12.60
N LEU A 183 12.35 33.28 -13.59
CA LEU A 183 11.16 32.86 -14.33
C LEU A 183 11.59 31.92 -15.45
N THR A 184 11.06 30.71 -15.48
CA THR A 184 11.17 29.79 -16.61
C THR A 184 9.87 29.84 -17.41
N VAL A 185 10.00 29.98 -18.73
CA VAL A 185 8.91 29.97 -19.70
C VAL A 185 9.17 28.82 -20.66
N THR A 186 8.35 27.78 -20.59
CA THR A 186 8.51 26.56 -21.38
C THR A 186 7.43 26.48 -22.44
N ASP A 187 7.80 26.45 -23.72
CA ASP A 187 6.87 26.10 -24.78
C ASP A 187 6.55 24.61 -24.75
N TYR A 188 5.28 24.26 -24.57
CA TYR A 188 4.90 22.85 -24.39
C TYR A 188 4.98 22.05 -25.69
N PHE A 189 4.97 22.70 -26.86
CA PHE A 189 5.12 22.00 -28.13
C PHE A 189 6.58 21.69 -28.44
N THR A 190 7.44 22.71 -28.55
CA THR A 190 8.86 22.53 -28.90
C THR A 190 9.74 22.09 -27.74
N LYS A 191 9.25 22.21 -26.50
CA LYS A 191 10.04 22.06 -25.26
C LYS A 191 11.16 23.10 -25.12
N TRP A 192 11.10 24.19 -25.88
CA TRP A 192 12.01 25.33 -25.72
C TRP A 192 11.80 26.02 -24.37
N ILE A 193 12.89 26.42 -23.71
CA ILE A 193 12.83 27.07 -22.39
C ILE A 193 13.56 28.41 -22.46
N GLU A 194 12.88 29.46 -22.01
CA GLU A 194 13.47 30.76 -21.71
C GLU A 194 13.57 30.93 -20.20
N ALA A 195 14.76 31.32 -19.71
CA ALA A 195 14.98 31.62 -18.31
C ALA A 195 15.32 33.11 -18.15
N VAL A 196 14.47 33.85 -17.42
CA VAL A 196 14.62 35.29 -17.21
C VAL A 196 14.85 35.57 -15.73
N PRO A 197 15.93 36.27 -15.36
CA PRO A 197 16.14 36.67 -13.97
C PRO A 197 15.13 37.74 -13.56
N LEU A 198 14.61 37.61 -12.33
CA LEU A 198 13.67 38.55 -11.74
C LEU A 198 14.23 39.12 -10.42
N GLN A 199 14.03 40.42 -10.23
CA GLN A 199 14.32 41.09 -8.96
C GLN A 199 13.25 40.77 -7.89
N LYS A 200 12.00 40.56 -8.31
CA LYS A 200 10.85 40.32 -7.44
C LYS A 200 9.91 39.27 -8.03
N LYS A 201 9.28 38.48 -7.16
CA LYS A 201 8.19 37.55 -7.52
C LYS A 201 6.85 38.29 -7.48
N ASP A 202 6.68 39.25 -8.38
CA ASP A 202 5.43 40.00 -8.55
C ASP A 202 4.93 39.97 -10.00
N ALA A 203 3.63 40.21 -10.18
CA ALA A 203 2.97 40.12 -11.47
C ALA A 203 3.54 41.11 -12.50
N LEU A 204 3.95 42.31 -12.07
CA LEU A 204 4.50 43.33 -12.95
C LEU A 204 5.87 42.91 -13.52
N SER A 205 6.72 42.32 -12.69
CA SER A 205 8.04 41.81 -13.08
C SER A 205 7.91 40.65 -14.07
N VAL A 206 6.97 39.74 -13.81
CA VAL A 206 6.65 38.63 -14.73
C VAL A 206 6.10 39.17 -16.05
N ALA A 207 5.16 40.11 -16.04
CA ALA A 207 4.58 40.69 -17.25
C ALA A 207 5.63 41.38 -18.14
N LYS A 208 6.57 42.14 -17.54
CA LYS A 208 7.69 42.77 -18.27
C LYS A 208 8.62 41.73 -18.90
N ALA A 209 8.94 40.66 -18.18
CA ALA A 209 9.75 39.56 -18.70
C ALA A 209 9.05 38.86 -19.88
N LEU A 210 7.76 38.56 -19.73
CA LEU A 210 6.94 37.95 -20.78
C LEU A 210 6.81 38.83 -22.02
N ALA A 211 6.55 40.13 -21.86
CA ALA A 211 6.48 41.08 -22.97
C ALA A 211 7.78 41.04 -23.80
N THR A 212 8.94 41.03 -23.14
CA THR A 212 10.24 40.93 -23.81
C THR A 212 10.38 39.64 -24.62
N ILE A 213 9.93 38.51 -24.07
CA ILE A 213 9.92 37.21 -24.77
C ILE A 213 8.98 37.27 -25.99
N PHE A 214 7.75 37.77 -25.83
CA PHE A 214 6.78 37.85 -26.92
C PHE A 214 7.22 38.78 -28.06
N TYR A 215 7.83 39.92 -27.75
CA TYR A 215 8.38 40.83 -28.76
C TYR A 215 9.49 40.17 -29.58
N ARG A 216 10.32 39.32 -28.97
CA ARG A 216 11.42 38.64 -29.67
C ARG A 216 10.92 37.56 -30.62
N TRP A 217 9.86 36.85 -30.23
CA TRP A 217 9.34 35.71 -30.99
C TRP A 217 8.10 36.06 -31.86
N ALA A 218 7.74 37.35 -31.92
CA ALA A 218 6.61 37.88 -32.70
C ALA A 218 5.27 37.16 -32.44
N ILE A 219 5.02 36.79 -31.18
CA ILE A 219 3.84 36.01 -30.78
C ILE A 219 2.63 36.96 -30.66
N LEU A 220 1.68 36.83 -31.59
CA LEU A 220 0.41 37.56 -31.60
C LEU A 220 -0.74 36.70 -31.02
N ALA A 221 -0.52 36.02 -29.90
CA ALA A 221 -1.62 35.42 -29.12
C ALA A 221 -1.15 35.11 -27.69
N LEU A 222 -1.76 35.76 -26.70
CA LEU A 222 -1.64 35.44 -25.29
C LEU A 222 -2.98 34.84 -24.85
N ALA A 223 -3.05 33.53 -24.64
CA ALA A 223 -4.17 32.90 -23.95
C ALA A 223 -3.81 32.77 -22.47
N THR A 224 -4.38 33.63 -21.63
CA THR A 224 -4.30 33.50 -20.17
C THR A 224 -5.53 32.75 -19.69
N ASP A 225 -5.36 31.53 -19.16
CA ASP A 225 -6.39 30.84 -18.40
C ASP A 225 -6.46 31.47 -17.00
N THR A 226 -7.34 32.46 -16.81
CA THR A 226 -7.62 33.00 -15.49
C THR A 226 -8.65 32.11 -14.80
N SER A 227 -8.19 31.14 -14.03
CA SER A 227 -8.89 30.73 -12.81
C SER A 227 -8.13 31.31 -11.61
N ASP A 228 -8.75 32.33 -11.02
CA ASP A 228 -8.51 32.94 -9.70
C ASP A 228 -7.16 33.65 -9.43
N VAL A 229 -7.09 34.96 -9.73
CA VAL A 229 -6.66 36.02 -8.78
C VAL A 229 -7.27 37.38 -9.18
N PHE A 230 -8.32 37.81 -8.48
CA PHE A 230 -8.56 39.18 -8.02
C PHE A 230 -8.83 39.10 -6.52
#